data_AF-A0A3D4P6B4-F1
#
_entry.id   AF-A0A3D4P6B4-F1
#
_cell.length_a   1.000
_cell.length_b   1.000
_cell.length_c   1.000
_cell.angle_alpha   90.00
_cell.angle_beta   90.00
_cell.angle_gamma   90.00
#
_symmetry.space_group_name_H-M   'P 1'
#
loop_
_entity.id
_entity.type
_entity.pdbx_description
1 polymer ?
#
loop_
_entity_poly.entity_id
_entity_poly.type
_entity_poly.pdbx_seq_one_letter_code
_entity_poly.pdbx_strand_id
1 'polypeptide(L)' 'MRRTLHPLFVMLASLTQQELACQIAYFKKENEILRAHPPERIQTTKAERRKLLKAGRKIGPKLRELMSIVKYESFL' A
#
# COMPACT_ATOMS: atom_id res chain seq x y z
N MET A 1 -29.72 20.16 -20.41
CA MET A 1 -29.66 19.27 -19.22
C MET A 1 -28.30 18.55 -19.10
N ARG A 2 -27.16 19.25 -19.01
CA ARG A 2 -25.82 18.61 -18.91
C ARG A 2 -24.90 19.20 -17.84
N ARG A 3 -25.37 20.14 -17.01
CA ARG A 3 -24.53 20.89 -16.07
C ARG A 3 -24.89 20.74 -14.59
N THR A 4 -26.04 20.12 -14.27
CA THR A 4 -26.56 20.06 -12.90
C THR A 4 -26.17 18.81 -12.12
N LEU A 5 -25.69 17.75 -12.80
CA LEU A 5 -25.26 16.52 -12.14
C LEU A 5 -23.79 16.53 -11.71
N HIS A 6 -22.98 17.47 -12.24
CA HIS A 6 -21.55 17.53 -11.98
C HIS A 6 -21.19 17.71 -10.49
N PRO A 7 -21.85 18.59 -9.72
CA PRO A 7 -21.55 18.77 -8.30
C PRO A 7 -21.85 17.51 -7.47
N LEU A 8 -22.92 16.78 -7.80
CA LEU A 8 -23.31 15.54 -7.12
C LEU A 8 -22.31 14.43 -7.38
N PHE A 9 -21.82 14.28 -8.62
CA PHE A 9 -20.78 13.30 -8.94
C PHE A 9 -19.45 13.62 -8.24
N VAL A 10 -19.08 14.91 -8.14
CA VAL A 10 -17.89 15.33 -7.39
C VAL A 10 -18.06 15.06 -5.89
N MET A 11 -19.23 15.35 -5.31
CA MET A 11 -19.53 15.03 -3.91
C MET A 11 -19.47 13.52 -3.64
N LEU A 12 -20.08 12.69 -4.48
CA LEU A 12 -20.02 11.23 -4.36
C LEU A 12 -18.59 10.69 -4.52
N ALA A 13 -17.81 11.25 -5.45
CA ALA A 13 -16.39 10.92 -5.59
C ALA A 13 -15.59 11.32 -4.34
N SER A 14 -15.92 12.45 -3.71
CA SER A 14 -15.26 12.93 -2.49
C SER A 14 -15.55 12.03 -1.30
N LEU A 15 -16.81 11.62 -1.14
CA LEU A 15 -17.24 10.70 -0.09
C LEU A 15 -16.55 9.34 -0.22
N THR A 16 -16.52 8.79 -1.44
CA THR A 16 -15.84 7.51 -1.71
C THR A 16 -14.32 7.62 -1.53
N GLN A 17 -13.70 8.75 -1.88
CA GLN A 17 -12.28 9.01 -1.60
C GLN A 17 -11.99 9.11 -0.10
N GLN A 18 -12.89 9.72 0.68
CA GLN A 18 -12.77 9.81 2.13
C GLN A 18 -12.88 8.44 2.79
N GLU A 19 -13.87 7.63 2.40
CA GLU A 19 -14.00 6.24 2.86
C GLU A 19 -12.76 5.42 2.53
N LEU A 20 -12.25 5.53 1.30
CA LEU A 20 -11.03 4.86 0.87
C LEU A 20 -9.81 5.32 1.68
N ALA A 21 -9.71 6.63 1.99
CA ALA A 21 -8.64 7.17 2.81
C ALA A 21 -8.69 6.60 4.25
N CYS A 22 -9.88 6.49 4.85
CA CYS A 22 -10.08 5.84 6.14
C CYS A 22 -9.65 4.37 6.12
N GLN A 23 -10.04 3.61 5.08
CA GLN A 23 -9.62 2.22 4.91
C GLN A 23 -8.10 2.09 4.78
N ILE A 24 -7.47 2.96 3.98
CA ILE A 24 -6.00 2.98 3.84
C ILE A 24 -5.32 3.32 5.17
N ALA A 25 -5.86 4.27 5.94
CA ALA A 25 -5.34 4.62 7.25
C ALA A 25 -5.42 3.43 8.23
N TYR A 26 -6.55 2.71 8.23
CA TYR A 26 -6.72 1.48 8.99
C TYR A 26 -5.69 0.42 8.58
N PHE A 27 -5.58 0.11 7.28
CA PHE A 27 -4.61 -0.88 6.78
C PHE A 27 -3.16 -0.48 7.06
N LYS A 28 -2.83 0.82 7.06
CA LYS A 28 -1.51 1.29 7.48
C LYS A 28 -1.25 0.98 8.95
N LYS A 29 -2.23 1.23 9.82
CA LYS A 29 -2.10 0.96 11.25
C LYS A 29 -2.02 -0.53 11.56
N GLU A 30 -2.82 -1.33 10.87
CA GLU A 30 -2.76 -2.79 10.94
C GLU A 30 -1.39 -3.32 10.50
N ASN A 31 -0.86 -2.84 9.36
CA ASN A 31 0.49 -3.18 8.92
C ASN A 31 1.58 -2.76 9.91
N GLU A 32 1.41 -1.64 10.62
CA GLU A 32 2.33 -1.21 11.69
C GLU A 32 2.33 -2.20 12.85
N ILE A 33 1.16 -2.64 13.31
CA ILE A 33 1.01 -3.64 14.39
C ILE A 33 1.59 -4.99 13.98
N LEU A 34 1.32 -5.44 12.74
CA LEU A 34 1.87 -6.69 12.19
C LEU A 34 3.40 -6.65 12.07
N ARG A 35 3.96 -5.47 11.74
CA ARG A 35 5.42 -5.28 11.72
C ARG A 35 6.04 -5.23 13.10
N ALA A 36 5.29 -4.83 14.13
CA ALA A 36 5.75 -4.84 15.52
C ALA A 36 5.75 -6.27 16.12
N HIS A 37 4.93 -7.17 15.58
CA HIS A 37 4.85 -8.57 15.99
C HIS A 37 5.15 -9.51 14.81
N PRO A 38 6.33 -9.42 14.19
CA PRO A 38 6.63 -10.25 13.04
C PRO A 38 6.73 -11.71 13.48
N PRO A 39 6.11 -12.67 12.77
CA PRO A 39 6.42 -14.08 12.99
C PRO A 39 7.91 -14.30 12.70
N GLU A 40 8.58 -15.17 13.47
CA GLU A 40 10.03 -15.40 13.45
C GLU A 40 10.64 -15.57 12.05
N ARG A 41 9.86 -16.06 11.07
CA ARG A 41 10.31 -16.19 9.69
C ARG A 41 9.15 -16.11 8.69
N ILE A 42 9.02 -14.98 8.00
CA ILE A 42 8.11 -14.86 6.85
C ILE A 42 8.78 -15.51 5.64
N GLN A 43 8.41 -16.76 5.34
CA GLN A 43 8.84 -17.41 4.10
C GLN A 43 8.04 -16.85 2.92
N THR A 44 8.63 -15.93 2.17
CA THR A 44 8.00 -15.42 0.95
C THR A 44 8.07 -16.43 -0.19
N THR A 45 6.97 -16.69 -0.87
CA THR A 45 6.96 -17.48 -2.11
C THR A 45 7.63 -16.71 -3.26
N LYS A 46 8.05 -17.42 -4.33
CA LYS A 46 8.59 -16.77 -5.54
C LYS A 46 7.60 -15.75 -6.14
N ALA A 47 6.30 -16.02 -6.06
CA ALA A 47 5.26 -15.12 -6.56
C ALA A 47 5.14 -13.85 -5.72
N GLU A 48 5.16 -13.97 -4.39
CA GLU A 48 5.16 -12.83 -3.47
C GLU A 48 6.41 -11.97 -3.64
N ARG A 49 7.58 -12.59 -3.76
CA ARG A 49 8.83 -11.87 -4.02
C ARG A 49 8.72 -11.04 -5.30
N ARG A 50 8.19 -11.59 -6.40
CA ARG A 50 7.97 -10.81 -7.64
C ARG A 50 7.02 -9.63 -7.45
N LYS A 51 5.94 -9.80 -6.67
CA LYS A 51 4.99 -8.70 -6.37
C LYS A 51 5.67 -7.59 -5.58
N LEU A 52 6.46 -7.94 -4.56
CA LEU A 52 7.24 -6.99 -3.77
C LEU A 52 8.28 -6.27 -4.63
N LEU A 53 8.97 -6.98 -5.51
CA LEU A 53 9.93 -6.39 -6.45
C LEU A 53 9.27 -5.37 -7.39
N LYS A 54 8.11 -5.73 -7.97
CA LYS A 54 7.35 -4.83 -8.85
C LYS A 54 6.85 -3.58 -8.12
N ALA A 55 6.40 -3.73 -6.87
CA ALA A 55 5.97 -2.60 -6.05
C ALA A 55 7.15 -1.69 -5.67
N GLY A 56 8.27 -2.26 -5.25
CA GLY A 56 9.45 -1.50 -4.81
C GLY A 56 10.18 -0.76 -5.94
N ARG A 57 10.12 -1.23 -7.19
CA ARG A 57 10.67 -0.53 -8.36
C ARG A 57 10.13 0.90 -8.51
N LYS A 58 8.87 1.15 -8.13
CA LYS A 58 8.26 2.49 -8.21
C LYS A 58 8.74 3.43 -7.09
N ILE A 59 9.29 2.89 -6.01
CA ILE A 59 9.73 3.63 -4.81
C ILE A 59 11.22 4.00 -4.94
N GLY A 60 12.01 3.17 -5.63
CA GLY A 60 13.42 3.44 -5.88
C GLY A 60 14.28 3.28 -4.61
N PRO A 61 15.37 4.06 -4.44
CA PRO A 61 16.36 3.85 -3.38
C PRO A 61 15.82 4.04 -1.95
N LYS A 62 14.76 4.83 -1.77
CA LYS A 62 14.06 5.02 -0.47
C LYS A 62 13.45 3.72 0.08
N LEU A 63 13.31 2.70 -0.76
CA LEU A 63 12.81 1.40 -0.35
C LEU A 63 13.70 0.74 0.71
N ARG A 64 15.01 1.00 0.70
CA ARG A 64 15.97 0.42 1.66
C ARG A 64 15.61 0.74 3.11
N GLU A 65 15.08 1.93 3.36
CA GLU A 65 14.65 2.38 4.70
C GLU A 65 13.28 1.82 5.10
N LEU A 66 12.47 1.39 4.12
CA LEU A 66 11.11 0.88 4.31
C LEU A 66 11.03 -0.65 4.40
N MET A 67 12.09 -1.35 3.98
CA MET A 67 12.14 -2.81 3.90
C MET A 67 12.46 -3.43 5.25
N SER A 68 11.47 -4.08 5.87
CA SER A 68 11.65 -4.86 7.10
C SER A 68 11.59 -6.38 6.88
N ILE A 69 10.95 -6.84 5.78
CA ILE A 69 10.63 -8.27 5.57
C ILE A 69 11.58 -8.95 4.57
N VAL A 70 12.09 -8.23 3.58
CA VAL A 70 12.90 -8.78 2.48
C VAL A 70 14.27 -8.12 2.48
N LYS A 71 15.32 -8.87 2.13
CA LYS A 71 16.66 -8.29 1.94
C LYS A 71 16.71 -7.44 0.67
N TYR A 72 17.29 -6.24 0.77
CA TYR A 72 17.43 -5.31 -0.36
C TYR A 72 18.19 -5.93 -1.55
N GLU A 73 19.13 -6.84 -1.27
CA GLU A 73 19.85 -7.67 -2.26
C GLU A 73 18.92 -8.39 -3.24
N SER A 74 17.66 -8.61 -2.88
CA SER A 74 16.67 -9.21 -3.78
C SER A 74 16.27 -8.32 -4.96
N PHE A 75 16.53 -7.01 -4.87
CA PHE A 75 16.17 -6.00 -5.87
C PHE A 75 17.31 -5.64 -6.83
N LEU A 76 18.54 -6.02 -6.50
CA LEU A 76 19.73 -5.83 -7.33
C LEU A 76 19.81 -6.89 -8.44
#